data_AF-R1GUL1-F1
#
_entry.id   AF-R1GUL1-F1
#
_cell.length_a   1.000
_cell.length_b   1.000
_cell.length_c   1.000
_cell.angle_alpha   90.00
_cell.angle_beta   90.00
_cell.angle_gamma   90.00
#
_symmetry.space_group_name_H-M   'P 1'
#
loop_
_entity.id
_entity.type
_entity.pdbx_description
1 polymer ?
#
loop_
_entity_poly.entity_id
_entity_poly.type
_entity_poly.pdbx_seq_one_letter_code
_entity_poly.pdbx_strand_id
1 'polypeptide(L)'
;MGGGGHGGTNARRLNNVYVKDPHWGGPHWYSLENRIAKEYPKLTAWGDPVWGTAEKGITTYRLSHNRQRAMAGTLHAAVFNTWRRSKAQLLYWAPPLIAGYYAMTWANE
;
A
#
# COMPACT_ATOMS: atom_id res chain seq x y z
N MET A 1 15.18 18.45 -49.86
CA MET A 1 16.40 17.79 -49.32
C MET A 1 16.25 17.66 -47.82
N GLY A 2 16.45 16.45 -47.29
CA GLY A 2 16.69 16.15 -45.86
C GLY A 2 15.48 16.25 -44.93
N GLY A 3 15.02 15.20 -44.25
CA GLY A 3 15.55 13.86 -44.12
C GLY A 3 14.58 13.07 -43.25
N GLY A 4 14.15 11.91 -43.76
CA GLY A 4 13.44 10.92 -42.96
C GLY A 4 14.39 10.40 -41.88
N GLY A 5 14.16 10.81 -40.65
CA GLY A 5 14.84 10.25 -39.48
C GLY A 5 14.14 8.96 -39.07
N HIS A 6 14.66 7.82 -39.52
CA HIS A 6 14.40 6.52 -38.88
C HIS A 6 14.89 6.57 -37.42
N GLY A 7 14.01 6.96 -36.51
CA GLY A 7 14.21 6.85 -35.07
C GLY A 7 13.65 5.50 -34.58
N GLY A 8 14.54 4.62 -34.12
CA GLY A 8 14.23 3.24 -33.76
C GLY A 8 12.95 3.01 -32.96
N THR A 9 12.26 1.93 -33.29
CA THR A 9 11.04 1.41 -32.67
C THR A 9 11.32 0.91 -31.26
N ASN A 10 11.60 1.83 -30.35
CA ASN A 10 11.61 1.56 -28.92
C ASN A 10 10.16 1.25 -28.50
N ALA A 11 9.84 0.00 -28.20
CA ALA A 11 8.50 -0.43 -27.78
C ALA A 11 7.93 0.38 -26.60
N ARG A 12 8.81 0.99 -25.78
CA ARG A 12 8.42 1.90 -24.69
C ARG A 12 7.82 3.24 -25.15
N ARG A 13 8.13 3.74 -26.35
CA ARG A 13 7.52 4.97 -26.90
C ARG A 13 6.18 4.72 -27.60
N LEU A 14 5.95 3.53 -28.13
CA LEU A 14 4.67 3.15 -28.75
C LEU A 14 3.53 3.09 -27.73
N ASN A 15 3.87 2.94 -26.44
CA ASN A 15 2.91 2.94 -25.36
C ASN A 15 2.62 4.34 -24.79
N ASN A 16 3.18 5.42 -25.36
CA ASN A 16 2.92 6.77 -24.88
C ASN A 16 1.82 7.42 -25.72
N VAL A 17 0.72 7.83 -25.08
CA VAL A 17 -0.40 8.50 -25.75
C VAL A 17 -0.37 9.98 -25.41
N TYR A 18 -0.43 10.83 -26.43
CA TYR A 18 -0.53 12.27 -26.27
C TYR A 18 -1.93 12.63 -25.74
N VAL A 19 -1.98 13.29 -24.58
CA VAL A 19 -3.24 13.79 -24.02
C VAL A 19 -3.24 15.31 -24.17
N LYS A 20 -4.12 15.79 -25.06
CA LYS A 20 -4.20 17.21 -25.45
C LYS A 20 -4.71 18.09 -24.32
N ASP A 21 -5.71 17.61 -23.55
CA ASP A 21 -6.40 18.40 -22.52
C ASP A 21 -6.43 17.67 -21.16
N PRO A 22 -5.39 17.86 -20.34
CA PRO A 22 -5.30 17.37 -18.96
C PRO A 22 -6.15 18.19 -18.00
N HIS A 23 -6.71 17.56 -16.97
CA HIS A 23 -7.43 18.26 -15.88
C HIS A 23 -6.50 19.08 -14.96
N TRP A 24 -5.83 20.10 -15.51
CA TRP A 24 -4.79 21.00 -14.94
C TRP A 24 -3.36 20.64 -15.36
N GLY A 25 -2.75 21.54 -16.16
CA GLY A 25 -1.41 21.43 -16.73
C GLY A 25 -1.46 21.15 -18.23
N GLY A 26 -0.71 21.89 -19.05
CA GLY A 26 -0.74 21.80 -20.52
C GLY A 26 -0.33 20.43 -21.10
N PRO A 27 -0.23 20.31 -22.43
CA PRO A 27 -0.08 19.01 -23.08
C PRO A 27 1.18 18.25 -22.66
N HIS A 28 1.01 16.99 -22.29
CA HIS A 28 2.12 16.10 -21.86
C HIS A 28 1.92 14.67 -22.34
N TRP A 29 3.03 13.95 -22.42
CA TRP A 29 3.09 12.56 -22.84
C TRP A 29 2.92 11.64 -21.63
N TYR A 30 1.90 10.76 -21.65
CA TYR A 30 1.74 9.71 -20.62
C TYR A 30 2.01 8.33 -21.19
N SER A 31 2.69 7.50 -20.41
CA SER A 31 2.67 6.04 -20.58
C SER A 31 1.24 5.51 -20.42
N LEU A 32 0.85 4.53 -21.26
CA LEU A 32 -0.42 3.79 -21.19
C LEU A 32 -0.70 3.23 -19.79
N GLU A 33 0.35 2.91 -19.04
CA GLU A 33 0.28 2.46 -17.64
C GLU A 33 -0.29 3.55 -16.70
N ASN A 34 0.00 4.82 -17.00
CA ASN A 34 -0.47 5.98 -16.26
C ASN A 34 -1.82 6.52 -16.74
N ARG A 35 -2.36 6.03 -17.88
CA ARG A 35 -3.70 6.41 -18.35
C ARG A 35 -4.79 5.93 -17.40
N ILE A 36 -4.66 4.72 -16.85
CA ILE A 36 -5.58 4.18 -15.84
C ILE A 36 -5.54 5.00 -14.55
N ALA A 37 -4.39 5.57 -14.17
CA ALA A 37 -4.30 6.39 -12.97
C ALA A 37 -4.83 7.82 -13.15
N LYS A 38 -5.03 8.27 -14.41
CA LYS A 38 -5.38 9.65 -14.74
C LYS A 38 -6.81 9.82 -15.27
N GLU A 39 -7.32 8.84 -16.01
CA GLU A 39 -8.69 8.83 -16.56
C GLU A 39 -9.72 8.50 -15.46
N TYR A 40 -9.28 7.86 -14.38
CA TYR A 40 -10.03 7.66 -13.16
C TYR A 40 -9.55 8.69 -12.13
N PRO A 41 -10.19 9.88 -11.99
CA PRO A 41 -9.97 10.71 -10.82
C PRO A 41 -10.21 9.81 -9.60
N LYS A 42 -9.16 9.55 -8.84
CA LYS A 42 -9.11 8.63 -7.69
C LYS A 42 -10.47 8.63 -6.99
N LEU A 43 -11.24 7.59 -7.23
CA LEU A 43 -12.63 7.52 -6.82
C LEU A 43 -12.64 7.39 -5.30
N THR A 44 -12.86 8.51 -4.62
CA THR A 44 -13.13 8.57 -3.18
C THR A 44 -14.60 8.28 -2.91
N ALA A 45 -15.18 7.29 -3.62
CA ALA A 45 -16.55 6.86 -3.44
C ALA A 45 -16.59 5.54 -2.66
N TRP A 46 -17.61 5.39 -1.82
CA TRP A 46 -17.77 4.19 -1.02
C TRP A 46 -18.02 2.98 -1.94
N GLY A 47 -17.25 1.91 -1.76
CA GLY A 47 -17.34 0.69 -2.56
C GLY A 47 -16.32 0.60 -3.70
N ASP A 48 -15.53 1.64 -3.96
CA ASP A 48 -14.43 1.53 -4.92
C ASP A 48 -13.22 0.78 -4.31
N PRO A 49 -12.68 -0.24 -5.00
CA PRO A 49 -11.60 -1.09 -4.49
C PRO A 49 -10.22 -0.41 -4.52
N VAL A 50 -10.13 0.86 -4.89
CA VAL A 50 -8.87 1.53 -5.20
C VAL A 50 -8.56 2.62 -4.17
N TRP A 51 -7.99 2.20 -3.04
CA TRP A 51 -7.37 3.09 -2.06
C TRP A 51 -5.87 3.33 -2.34
N GLY A 52 -5.40 3.05 -3.57
CA GLY A 52 -3.97 3.00 -3.90
C GLY A 52 -3.65 3.16 -5.39
N THR A 53 -2.39 2.92 -5.76
CA THR A 53 -1.93 2.91 -7.16
C THR A 53 -2.54 1.74 -7.94
N ALA A 54 -2.62 1.84 -9.26
CA ALA A 54 -3.09 0.73 -10.10
C ALA A 54 -2.19 -0.51 -9.91
N GLU A 55 -2.77 -1.63 -9.45
CA GLU A 55 -2.09 -2.90 -9.25
C GLU A 55 -2.38 -3.85 -10.43
N LYS A 56 -1.34 -4.43 -11.05
CA LYS A 56 -1.47 -5.37 -12.16
C LYS A 56 -0.67 -6.64 -11.86
N GLY A 57 -1.29 -7.81 -12.07
CA GLY A 57 -0.61 -9.11 -11.95
C GLY A 57 -0.69 -9.78 -10.58
N ILE A 58 -1.43 -9.23 -9.62
CA ILE A 58 -1.64 -9.83 -8.29
C ILE A 58 -2.92 -10.67 -8.33
N THR A 59 -2.83 -11.96 -8.02
CA THR A 59 -3.99 -12.86 -7.89
C THR A 59 -4.13 -13.32 -6.45
N THR A 60 -5.29 -13.09 -5.84
CA THR A 60 -5.57 -13.45 -4.44
C THR A 60 -6.50 -14.65 -4.37
N TYR A 61 -6.11 -15.66 -3.59
CA TYR A 61 -6.92 -16.85 -3.33
C TYR A 61 -7.40 -16.87 -1.88
N ARG A 62 -8.65 -17.30 -1.64
CA ARG A 62 -9.23 -17.42 -0.31
C ARG A 62 -10.14 -18.65 -0.22
N LEU A 63 -10.23 -19.25 0.96
CA LEU A 63 -11.18 -20.31 1.27
C LEU A 63 -12.39 -19.73 2.01
N SER A 64 -13.60 -20.23 1.71
CA SER A 64 -14.81 -19.84 2.43
C SER A 64 -14.67 -20.06 3.94
N HIS A 65 -15.08 -19.08 4.76
CA HIS A 65 -14.99 -19.15 6.22
C HIS A 65 -15.74 -20.34 6.81
N ASN A 66 -16.86 -20.76 6.19
CA ASN A 66 -17.64 -21.92 6.62
C ASN A 66 -16.90 -23.25 6.42
N ARG A 67 -15.80 -23.25 5.65
CA ARG A 67 -14.93 -24.41 5.43
C ARG A 67 -13.64 -24.35 6.24
N GLN A 68 -13.46 -23.30 7.06
CA GLN A 68 -12.31 -23.16 7.96
C GLN A 68 -12.72 -23.47 9.40
N ARG A 69 -11.84 -24.13 10.16
CA ARG A 69 -12.03 -24.28 11.61
C ARG A 69 -11.54 -22.99 12.27
N ALA A 70 -12.47 -22.11 12.65
CA ALA A 70 -12.18 -20.73 13.06
C ALA A 70 -11.13 -20.57 14.17
N MET A 71 -11.02 -21.53 15.09
CA MET A 71 -10.04 -21.50 16.19
C MET A 71 -9.01 -22.65 16.15
N ALA A 72 -8.91 -23.38 15.04
CA ALA A 72 -7.91 -24.44 14.97
C ALA A 72 -6.49 -23.84 15.03
N GLY A 73 -5.68 -24.34 15.97
CA GLY A 73 -4.27 -23.95 16.11
C GLY A 73 -4.04 -22.56 16.72
N THR A 74 -5.09 -21.86 17.17
CA THR A 74 -4.96 -20.51 17.74
C THR A 74 -4.09 -20.49 18.98
N LEU A 75 -4.22 -21.45 19.90
CA LEU A 75 -3.41 -21.45 21.14
C LEU A 75 -1.91 -21.58 20.84
N HIS A 76 -1.54 -22.56 20.01
CA HIS A 76 -0.14 -22.76 19.63
C HIS A 76 0.40 -21.56 18.82
N ALA A 77 -0.35 -21.06 17.83
CA ALA A 77 0.10 -19.95 17.00
C ALA A 77 0.11 -18.61 17.74
N ALA A 78 -0.88 -18.35 18.58
CA ALA A 78 -1.06 -17.06 19.25
C ALA A 78 -0.02 -16.84 20.34
N VAL A 79 0.35 -17.85 21.14
CA VAL A 79 1.32 -17.67 22.23
C VAL A 79 2.68 -17.23 21.67
N PHE A 80 3.23 -17.97 20.71
CA PHE A 80 4.54 -17.67 20.14
C PHE A 80 4.52 -16.39 19.28
N ASN A 81 3.47 -16.17 18.49
CA ASN A 81 3.36 -14.96 17.68
C ASN A 81 3.18 -13.70 18.55
N THR A 82 2.43 -13.80 19.65
CA THR A 82 2.23 -12.69 20.58
C THR A 82 3.54 -12.32 21.25
N TRP A 83 4.27 -13.28 21.83
CA TRP A 83 5.57 -12.99 22.45
C TRP A 83 6.56 -12.33 21.48
N ARG A 84 6.68 -12.88 20.26
CA ARG A 84 7.56 -12.33 19.23
C ARG A 84 7.24 -10.87 18.88
N ARG A 85 5.95 -10.50 18.84
CA ARG A 85 5.50 -9.14 18.54
C ARG A 85 5.66 -8.20 19.74
N SER A 86 5.31 -8.66 20.94
CA SER A 86 5.35 -7.85 22.16
C SER A 86 6.78 -7.49 22.59
N LYS A 87 7.75 -8.43 22.45
CA LYS A 87 9.14 -8.16 22.85
C LYS A 87 9.79 -7.01 22.06
N ALA A 88 9.42 -6.84 20.79
CA ALA A 88 9.95 -5.76 19.95
C ALA A 88 9.39 -4.39 20.35
N GLN A 89 8.27 -4.35 21.06
CA GLN A 89 7.61 -3.13 21.49
C GLN A 89 7.88 -2.79 22.95
N LEU A 90 8.34 -3.76 23.75
CA LEU A 90 8.51 -3.63 25.20
C LEU A 90 9.36 -2.41 25.58
N LEU A 91 10.45 -2.15 24.86
CA LEU A 91 11.35 -1.04 25.18
C LEU A 91 10.75 0.35 24.88
N TYR A 92 9.71 0.45 24.05
CA TYR A 92 9.08 1.74 23.75
C TYR A 92 8.12 2.20 24.84
N TRP A 93 7.43 1.26 25.49
CA TRP A 93 6.39 1.61 26.48
C TRP A 93 6.78 1.25 27.92
N ALA A 94 7.60 0.22 28.15
CA ALA A 94 7.94 -0.18 29.51
C ALA A 94 8.76 0.89 30.27
N PRO A 95 9.79 1.53 29.69
CA PRO A 95 10.54 2.58 30.39
C PRO A 95 9.69 3.77 30.86
N PRO A 96 8.82 4.40 30.04
CA PRO A 96 8.00 5.51 30.54
C PRO A 96 6.98 5.07 31.59
N LEU A 97 6.42 3.85 31.51
CA LEU A 97 5.50 3.35 32.54
C LEU A 97 6.21 3.12 33.88
N ILE A 98 7.40 2.52 33.84
CA ILE A 98 8.21 2.28 35.04
C ILE A 98 8.63 3.62 35.66
N ALA A 99 9.11 4.57 34.85
CA ALA A 99 9.48 5.90 35.30
C ALA A 99 8.28 6.64 35.94
N GLY A 100 7.11 6.58 35.30
CA GLY A 100 5.88 7.17 35.84
C GLY A 100 5.45 6.54 37.16
N TYR A 101 5.52 5.22 37.28
CA TYR A 101 5.22 4.51 38.52
C TYR A 101 6.14 4.98 39.66
N TYR A 102 7.46 5.01 39.44
CA TYR A 102 8.41 5.47 40.45
C TYR A 102 8.22 6.95 40.81
N ALA A 103 7.93 7.82 39.85
CA ALA A 103 7.66 9.23 40.11
C ALA A 103 6.40 9.42 40.98
N MET A 104 5.35 8.64 40.74
CA MET A 104 4.14 8.66 41.57
C MET A 104 4.38 8.11 42.97
N THR A 105 5.16 7.03 43.11
CA THR A 105 5.52 6.49 44.42
C THR A 105 6.33 7.50 45.23
N TRP A 106 7.34 8.13 44.60
CA TRP A 106 8.14 9.17 45.23
C TRP A 106 7.30 10.38 45.67
N ALA A 107 6.32 10.79 44.86
CA ALA A 107 5.46 11.93 45.20
C ALA A 107 4.44 11.64 46.33
N ASN A 108 4.19 10.37 46.65
CA ASN A 108 3.25 9.94 47.69
C ASN A 108 3.94 9.56 49.02
N GLU A 109 5.28 9.49 49.04
CA GLU A 109 6.10 9.38 50.26
C GLU A 109 6.37 10.77 50.86
#